data_AF-A0A9N9Y134-F1
#
_entry.id   AF-A0A9N9Y134-F1
#
_cell.length_a   1.000
_cell.length_b   1.000
_cell.length_c   1.000
_cell.angle_alpha   90.00
_cell.angle_beta   90.00
_cell.angle_gamma   90.00
#
_symmetry.space_group_name_H-M   'P 1'
#
loop_
_entity.id
_entity.type
_entity.pdbx_description
1 polymer ?
#
loop_
_entity_poly.entity_id
_entity_poly.type
_entity_poly.pdbx_seq_one_letter_code
_entity_poly.pdbx_strand_id
1 'polypeptide(L)'
;MNLLLKICLRPNPPHNVFYALVEACQDAWAEQSESGTASWAFNGVVYSDLLRAAVQLGEFDFFEEVAKNRDMRDNVPLEFFTWVREWVGYDRKEAASRFEQIHAGLPYCLPSNFDDLFATIEAFAPLDKRSHNCLVAARFTYEVLWHRAQEPDPSHLSKSDGRAMVKCARYLAARSFLSEVAVQKLSQCYDDPEIIFGFLSQIKEDMIEGIRQPTIVIAAHTVAADLLINANPGEWQSSPVIESLFGKGSVEERSAVKSEDIAEFLSIFLEHNPEEYGLVLNFMENLIEALPDLQMRSLTSLWIPFLSALTRILTSNNIPFTDPVCQTLYLTFISKLVNDFVGHEPPELSDSLRGTKPFSVNTKVRKLWHKRRVEAVALLKSFDQSHLKSLLESKYDILFRMQHLIVAKPPPLQKQLKKLPGAANPSSTSPRRGAKRKAKKMN
;
A
#
# COMPACT_ATOMS: atom_id res chain seq x y z
N MET A 1 -26.31 31.31 -13.27
CA MET A 1 -25.81 30.00 -13.75
C MET A 1 -26.76 28.83 -13.45
N ASN A 2 -26.93 28.35 -12.20
CA ASN A 2 -27.76 27.17 -11.89
C ASN A 2 -29.20 27.18 -12.44
N LEU A 3 -29.85 28.35 -12.48
CA LEU A 3 -31.19 28.46 -13.08
C LEU A 3 -31.17 28.27 -14.60
N LEU A 4 -30.18 28.86 -15.30
CA LEU A 4 -30.01 28.73 -16.75
C LEU A 4 -29.74 27.27 -17.12
N LEU A 5 -28.85 26.61 -16.38
CA LEU A 5 -28.51 25.20 -16.54
C LEU A 5 -29.74 24.28 -16.40
N LYS A 6 -30.55 24.49 -15.35
CA LYS A 6 -31.82 23.76 -15.16
C LYS A 6 -32.82 23.98 -16.29
N ILE A 7 -32.78 25.11 -16.98
CA ILE A 7 -33.64 25.37 -18.14
C ILE A 7 -33.07 24.65 -19.36
N CYS A 8 -31.76 24.71 -19.59
CA CYS A 8 -31.07 24.03 -20.70
C CYS A 8 -31.20 22.51 -20.67
N LEU A 9 -31.33 21.90 -19.48
CA LEU A 9 -31.53 20.44 -19.35
C LEU A 9 -32.98 19.98 -19.58
N ARG A 10 -33.93 20.90 -19.85
CA ARG A 10 -35.31 20.54 -20.17
C ARG A 10 -35.41 20.11 -21.64
N PRO A 11 -36.41 19.29 -22.02
CA PRO A 11 -36.69 19.02 -23.42
C PRO A 11 -36.95 20.32 -24.19
N ASN A 12 -36.26 20.51 -25.32
CA ASN A 12 -36.37 21.67 -26.22
C ASN A 12 -36.16 23.03 -25.54
N PRO A 13 -34.97 23.30 -24.96
CA PRO A 13 -34.70 24.58 -24.34
C PRO A 13 -34.53 25.67 -25.41
N PRO A 14 -34.90 26.93 -25.13
CA PRO A 14 -34.65 28.04 -26.05
C PRO A 14 -33.13 28.27 -26.23
N HIS A 15 -32.64 28.38 -27.47
CA HIS A 15 -31.20 28.56 -27.74
C HIS A 15 -30.62 29.83 -27.11
N ASN A 16 -31.40 30.91 -27.00
CA ASN A 16 -30.96 32.14 -26.33
C ASN A 16 -30.63 31.94 -24.84
N VAL A 17 -31.27 30.97 -24.18
CA VAL A 17 -30.94 30.64 -22.78
C VAL A 17 -29.60 29.92 -22.70
N PHE A 18 -29.26 29.11 -23.70
CA PHE A 18 -27.96 28.46 -23.79
C PHE A 18 -26.83 29.47 -24.07
N TYR A 19 -27.02 30.42 -24.99
CA TYR A 19 -26.01 31.47 -25.21
C TYR A 19 -25.76 32.31 -23.96
N ALA A 20 -26.81 32.65 -23.21
CA ALA A 20 -26.66 33.34 -21.93
C ALA A 20 -25.92 32.49 -20.87
N LEU A 21 -26.02 31.16 -20.95
CA LEU A 21 -25.26 30.24 -20.11
C LEU A 21 -23.78 30.20 -20.52
N VAL A 22 -23.50 30.14 -21.82
CA VAL A 22 -22.14 30.16 -22.38
C VAL A 22 -21.42 31.45 -21.99
N GLU A 23 -22.05 32.61 -22.22
CA GLU A 23 -21.50 33.92 -21.81
C GLU A 23 -21.20 33.95 -20.31
N ALA A 24 -22.14 33.50 -19.47
CA ALA A 24 -21.94 33.46 -18.02
C ALA A 24 -20.81 32.51 -17.58
N CYS A 25 -20.56 31.42 -18.32
CA CYS A 25 -19.43 30.53 -18.06
C CYS A 25 -18.11 31.16 -18.46
N GLN A 26 -18.06 31.80 -19.63
CA GLN A 26 -16.87 32.48 -20.14
C GLN A 26 -16.45 33.65 -19.24
N ASP A 27 -17.41 34.46 -18.80
CA ASP A 27 -17.19 35.53 -17.83
C ASP A 27 -16.63 34.98 -16.51
N ALA A 28 -17.21 33.89 -15.99
CA ALA A 28 -16.75 33.28 -14.75
C ALA A 28 -15.32 32.72 -14.87
N TRP A 29 -14.95 32.11 -16.01
CA TRP A 29 -13.60 31.62 -16.24
C TRP A 29 -12.59 32.76 -16.43
N ALA A 30 -12.98 33.86 -17.06
CA ALA A 30 -12.15 35.04 -17.20
C ALA A 30 -11.84 35.67 -15.83
N GLU A 31 -12.85 35.86 -14.98
CA GLU A 31 -12.69 36.38 -13.61
C GLU A 31 -11.77 35.50 -12.74
N GLN A 32 -11.83 34.18 -12.93
CA GLN A 32 -11.03 33.22 -12.19
C GLN A 32 -9.53 33.31 -12.54
N SER A 33 -9.22 33.60 -13.81
CA SER A 33 -7.84 33.79 -14.26
C SER A 33 -7.19 35.07 -13.68
N GLU A 34 -7.99 36.10 -13.36
CA GLU A 34 -7.48 37.39 -12.90
C GLU A 34 -7.37 37.52 -11.38
N SER A 35 -8.32 36.92 -10.65
CA SER A 35 -8.47 37.17 -9.20
C SER A 35 -7.73 36.19 -8.29
N GLY A 36 -7.29 35.02 -8.80
CA GLY A 36 -6.62 33.96 -8.03
C GLY A 36 -7.42 33.41 -6.83
N THR A 37 -8.65 33.91 -6.62
CA THR A 37 -9.54 33.58 -5.50
C THR A 37 -10.91 33.29 -6.09
N ALA A 38 -11.10 32.05 -6.54
CA ALA A 38 -12.33 31.62 -7.18
C ALA A 38 -13.51 31.70 -6.20
N SER A 39 -14.40 32.69 -6.37
CA SER A 39 -15.66 32.80 -5.63
C SER A 39 -16.75 31.88 -6.21
N TRP A 40 -16.52 31.27 -7.37
CA TRP A 40 -17.49 30.45 -8.10
C TRP A 40 -16.91 29.05 -8.20
N ALA A 41 -17.08 28.25 -7.15
CA ALA A 41 -16.65 26.85 -7.19
C ALA A 41 -17.58 26.07 -8.12
N PHE A 42 -17.22 25.99 -9.40
CA PHE A 42 -17.77 24.96 -10.28
C PHE A 42 -17.43 23.61 -9.64
N ASN A 43 -18.45 22.90 -9.19
CA ASN A 43 -18.28 21.55 -8.68
C ASN A 43 -18.57 20.54 -9.80
N GLY A 44 -18.27 19.28 -9.53
CA GLY A 44 -18.48 18.20 -10.48
C GLY A 44 -19.88 18.10 -11.06
N VAL A 45 -20.90 18.42 -10.26
CA VAL A 45 -22.31 18.39 -10.69
C VAL A 45 -22.57 19.48 -11.72
N VAL A 46 -22.07 20.71 -11.49
CA VAL A 46 -22.23 21.81 -12.44
C VAL A 46 -21.53 21.49 -13.76
N TYR A 47 -20.31 20.95 -13.74
CA TYR A 47 -19.62 20.53 -14.95
C TYR A 47 -20.36 19.42 -15.70
N SER A 48 -20.84 18.39 -15.00
CA SER A 48 -21.66 17.32 -15.59
C SER A 48 -22.88 17.87 -16.32
N ASP A 49 -23.58 18.80 -15.69
CA ASP A 49 -24.79 19.41 -16.24
C ASP A 49 -24.48 20.35 -17.42
N LEU A 50 -23.35 21.06 -17.42
CA LEU A 50 -22.89 21.87 -18.55
C LEU A 50 -22.59 20.98 -19.77
N LEU A 51 -21.82 19.90 -19.56
CA LEU A 51 -21.49 18.94 -20.62
C LEU A 51 -22.76 18.30 -21.20
N ARG A 52 -23.72 17.91 -20.33
CA ARG A 52 -25.02 17.37 -20.76
C ARG A 52 -25.83 18.37 -21.58
N ALA A 53 -25.91 19.62 -21.13
CA ALA A 53 -26.63 20.67 -21.84
C ALA A 53 -26.03 20.91 -23.24
N ALA A 54 -24.70 20.98 -23.34
CA ALA A 54 -23.99 21.13 -24.61
C ALA A 54 -24.33 19.99 -25.58
N VAL A 55 -24.24 18.74 -25.12
CA VAL A 55 -24.56 17.55 -25.92
C VAL A 55 -26.04 17.48 -26.33
N GLN A 56 -26.98 17.82 -25.43
CA GLN A 56 -28.41 17.84 -25.73
C GLN A 56 -28.79 18.87 -26.80
N LEU A 57 -28.06 19.98 -26.84
CA LEU A 57 -28.30 21.09 -27.78
C LEU A 57 -27.50 20.97 -29.08
N GLY A 58 -26.57 20.01 -29.17
CA GLY A 58 -25.70 19.84 -30.34
C GLY A 58 -24.56 20.86 -30.41
N GLU A 59 -24.21 21.48 -29.28
CA GLU A 59 -23.22 22.55 -29.15
C GLU A 59 -21.86 21.93 -28.76
N PHE A 60 -21.28 21.17 -29.70
CA PHE A 60 -20.10 20.34 -29.44
C PHE A 60 -18.80 21.13 -29.27
N ASP A 61 -18.70 22.31 -29.89
CA ASP A 61 -17.56 23.21 -29.68
C ASP A 61 -17.50 23.68 -28.23
N PHE A 62 -18.67 24.05 -27.66
CA PHE A 62 -18.77 24.40 -26.25
C PHE A 62 -18.56 23.20 -25.33
N PHE A 63 -19.02 22.00 -25.72
CA PHE A 63 -18.69 20.78 -24.99
C PHE A 63 -17.17 20.59 -24.86
N GLU A 64 -16.42 20.75 -25.95
CA GLU A 64 -14.97 20.64 -25.95
C GLU A 64 -14.30 21.75 -25.14
N GLU A 65 -14.82 22.98 -25.20
CA GLU A 65 -14.35 24.12 -24.39
C GLU A 65 -14.51 23.85 -22.89
N VAL A 66 -15.69 23.42 -22.45
CA VAL A 66 -15.96 23.01 -21.06
C VAL A 66 -15.04 21.86 -20.67
N ALA A 67 -14.90 20.86 -21.54
CA ALA A 67 -14.07 19.69 -21.28
C ALA A 67 -12.59 20.03 -21.06
N LYS A 68 -12.07 21.03 -21.78
CA LYS A 68 -10.67 21.47 -21.65
C LYS A 68 -10.40 22.34 -20.42
N ASN A 69 -11.42 22.72 -19.66
CA ASN A 69 -11.24 23.54 -18.48
C ASN A 69 -10.42 22.80 -17.41
N ARG A 70 -9.39 23.48 -16.86
CA ARG A 70 -8.42 22.86 -15.94
C ARG A 70 -9.06 22.33 -14.67
N ASP A 71 -10.07 23.02 -14.15
CA ASP A 71 -10.73 22.67 -12.89
C ASP A 71 -11.77 21.56 -13.05
N MET A 72 -12.06 21.16 -14.29
CA MET A 72 -13.01 20.10 -14.57
C MET A 72 -12.39 18.70 -14.42
N ARG A 73 -11.10 18.57 -14.74
CA ARG A 73 -10.37 17.29 -14.63
C ARG A 73 -10.49 16.79 -13.19
N ASP A 74 -10.75 15.49 -13.03
CA ASP A 74 -11.00 14.82 -11.74
C ASP A 74 -12.30 15.18 -11.01
N ASN A 75 -13.11 16.11 -11.53
CA ASN A 75 -14.37 16.52 -10.91
C ASN A 75 -15.62 15.97 -11.60
N VAL A 76 -15.52 15.38 -12.79
CA VAL A 76 -16.71 14.89 -13.52
C VAL A 76 -17.25 13.62 -12.85
N PRO A 77 -18.52 13.61 -12.38
CA PRO A 77 -19.09 12.48 -11.66
C PRO A 77 -19.38 11.28 -12.57
N LEU A 78 -19.33 10.06 -12.01
CA LEU A 78 -19.50 8.81 -12.76
C LEU A 78 -20.83 8.71 -13.51
N GLU A 79 -21.88 9.33 -12.97
CA GLU A 79 -23.22 9.41 -13.57
C GLU A 79 -23.22 10.15 -14.90
N PHE A 80 -22.24 11.04 -15.13
CA PHE A 80 -22.06 11.67 -16.44
C PHE A 80 -21.75 10.61 -17.51
N PHE A 81 -20.78 9.75 -17.27
CA PHE A 81 -20.32 8.74 -18.22
C PHE A 81 -21.37 7.67 -18.50
N THR A 82 -22.13 7.29 -17.47
CA THR A 82 -23.32 6.44 -17.61
C THR A 82 -24.35 7.09 -18.54
N TRP A 83 -24.59 8.39 -18.39
CA TRP A 83 -25.50 9.15 -19.24
C TRP A 83 -24.97 9.29 -20.68
N VAL A 84 -23.68 9.57 -20.88
CA VAL A 84 -23.09 9.66 -22.23
C VAL A 84 -23.23 8.34 -22.96
N ARG A 85 -22.99 7.21 -22.29
CA ARG A 85 -23.21 5.86 -22.84
C ARG A 85 -24.65 5.69 -23.33
N GLU A 86 -25.63 6.09 -22.53
CA GLU A 86 -27.05 5.99 -22.89
C GLU A 86 -27.40 6.90 -24.08
N TRP A 87 -26.85 8.11 -24.10
CA TRP A 87 -27.05 9.07 -25.19
C TRP A 87 -26.44 8.58 -26.53
N VAL A 88 -25.21 8.06 -26.50
CA VAL A 88 -24.55 7.44 -27.65
C VAL A 88 -25.33 6.20 -28.11
N GLY A 89 -25.77 5.37 -27.17
CA GLY A 89 -26.46 4.10 -27.43
C GLY A 89 -27.95 4.20 -27.77
N TYR A 90 -28.55 5.41 -27.71
CA TYR A 90 -30.00 5.60 -27.90
C TYR A 90 -30.48 5.15 -29.28
N ASP A 91 -29.71 5.44 -30.34
CA ASP A 91 -29.91 4.85 -31.67
C ASP A 91 -28.63 4.17 -32.14
N ARG A 92 -28.67 2.83 -32.24
CA ARG A 92 -27.54 2.00 -32.69
C ARG A 92 -27.01 2.40 -34.07
N LYS A 93 -27.86 2.91 -34.97
CA LYS A 93 -27.45 3.32 -36.31
C LYS A 93 -26.66 4.63 -36.29
N GLU A 94 -26.92 5.49 -35.32
CA GLU A 94 -26.28 6.80 -35.17
C GLU A 94 -25.16 6.81 -34.13
N ALA A 95 -24.99 5.73 -33.35
CA ALA A 95 -24.04 5.67 -32.23
C ALA A 95 -22.63 6.11 -32.62
N ALA A 96 -22.13 5.68 -33.78
CA ALA A 96 -20.83 6.12 -34.29
C ALA A 96 -20.79 7.63 -34.55
N SER A 97 -21.79 8.18 -35.26
CA SER A 97 -21.88 9.61 -35.55
C SER A 97 -21.99 10.47 -34.29
N ARG A 98 -22.77 10.01 -33.29
CA ARG A 98 -22.92 10.70 -32.00
C ARG A 98 -21.63 10.67 -31.20
N PHE A 99 -20.93 9.53 -31.21
CA PHE A 99 -19.65 9.40 -30.53
C PHE A 99 -18.60 10.33 -31.14
N GLU A 100 -18.49 10.40 -32.47
CA GLU A 100 -17.55 11.29 -33.16
C GLU A 100 -17.74 12.76 -32.78
N GLN A 101 -18.98 13.19 -32.53
CA GLN A 101 -19.28 14.58 -32.12
C GLN A 101 -18.68 14.96 -30.76
N ILE A 102 -18.50 14.00 -29.85
CA ILE A 102 -17.98 14.25 -28.50
C ILE A 102 -16.56 13.71 -28.30
N HIS A 103 -16.03 12.99 -29.29
CA HIS A 103 -14.77 12.25 -29.18
C HIS A 103 -13.58 13.16 -28.81
N ALA A 104 -13.52 14.38 -29.36
CA ALA A 104 -12.43 15.31 -29.10
C ALA A 104 -12.41 15.83 -27.65
N GLY A 105 -13.59 16.07 -27.05
CA GLY A 105 -13.70 16.58 -25.69
C GLY A 105 -13.61 15.48 -24.61
N LEU A 106 -14.09 14.27 -24.90
CA LEU A 106 -14.26 13.22 -23.91
C LEU A 106 -12.98 12.82 -23.13
N PRO A 107 -11.78 12.73 -23.76
CA PRO A 107 -10.53 12.45 -23.04
C PRO A 107 -10.20 13.43 -21.91
N TYR A 108 -10.62 14.69 -22.03
CA TYR A 108 -10.36 15.72 -21.03
C TYR A 108 -11.29 15.60 -19.82
N CYS A 109 -12.42 14.92 -19.97
CA CYS A 109 -13.35 14.61 -18.87
C CYS A 109 -12.84 13.50 -17.96
N LEU A 110 -11.86 12.71 -18.41
CA LEU A 110 -11.40 11.54 -17.69
C LEU A 110 -10.52 11.93 -16.50
N PRO A 111 -10.66 11.19 -15.38
CA PRO A 111 -9.81 11.41 -14.23
C PRO A 111 -8.36 10.99 -14.51
N SER A 112 -7.48 11.50 -13.66
CA SER A 112 -6.03 11.32 -13.68
C SER A 112 -5.61 10.05 -12.96
N ASN A 113 -6.27 9.71 -11.86
CA ASN A 113 -6.00 8.49 -11.10
C ASN A 113 -6.47 7.27 -11.90
N PHE A 114 -5.71 6.18 -11.85
CA PHE A 114 -5.94 5.04 -12.72
C PHE A 114 -7.16 4.22 -12.27
N ASP A 115 -7.43 4.14 -10.97
CA ASP A 115 -8.64 3.52 -10.41
C ASP A 115 -9.92 4.25 -10.82
N ASP A 116 -9.96 5.57 -10.65
CA ASP A 116 -11.08 6.42 -11.06
C ASP A 116 -11.26 6.38 -12.58
N LEU A 117 -10.15 6.33 -13.34
CA LEU A 117 -10.17 6.20 -14.80
C LEU A 117 -10.81 4.88 -15.21
N PHE A 118 -10.41 3.79 -14.57
CA PHE A 118 -10.98 2.48 -14.86
C PHE A 118 -12.46 2.43 -14.49
N ALA A 119 -12.86 2.95 -13.32
CA ALA A 119 -14.26 3.03 -12.91
C ALA A 119 -15.09 3.85 -13.91
N THR A 120 -14.55 4.99 -14.34
CA THR A 120 -15.14 5.87 -15.37
C THR A 120 -15.37 5.14 -16.69
N ILE A 121 -14.37 4.37 -17.11
CA ILE A 121 -14.42 3.59 -18.34
C ILE A 121 -15.40 2.42 -18.23
N GLU A 122 -15.43 1.73 -17.09
CA GLU A 122 -16.40 0.66 -16.82
C GLU A 122 -17.84 1.20 -16.82
N ALA A 123 -18.07 2.41 -16.28
CA ALA A 123 -19.37 3.07 -16.36
C ALA A 123 -19.75 3.43 -17.81
N PHE A 124 -18.79 3.95 -18.59
CA PHE A 124 -19.01 4.34 -19.98
C PHE A 124 -19.22 3.15 -20.93
N ALA A 125 -18.46 2.07 -20.76
CA ALA A 125 -18.50 0.90 -21.64
C ALA A 125 -18.35 -0.39 -20.81
N PRO A 126 -19.41 -0.86 -20.12
CA PRO A 126 -19.31 -2.03 -19.25
C PRO A 126 -19.04 -3.32 -20.04
N LEU A 127 -18.39 -4.29 -19.37
CA LEU A 127 -18.01 -5.59 -19.94
C LEU A 127 -19.16 -6.58 -20.21
N ASP A 128 -20.40 -6.24 -19.90
CA ASP A 128 -21.51 -7.16 -20.13
C ASP A 128 -21.59 -7.50 -21.63
N LYS A 129 -21.44 -8.80 -21.93
CA LYS A 129 -21.52 -9.41 -23.26
C LYS A 129 -22.81 -9.07 -24.03
N ARG A 130 -23.80 -8.49 -23.37
CA ARG A 130 -25.07 -8.06 -23.97
C ARG A 130 -25.07 -6.59 -24.42
N SER A 131 -24.16 -5.72 -23.96
CA SER A 131 -24.09 -4.33 -24.41
C SER A 131 -23.29 -4.21 -25.72
N HIS A 132 -23.86 -4.71 -26.81
CA HIS A 132 -23.38 -4.50 -28.19
C HIS A 132 -23.48 -3.02 -28.66
N ASN A 133 -23.63 -2.07 -27.73
CA ASN A 133 -24.23 -0.77 -28.07
C ASN A 133 -23.24 0.28 -28.58
N CYS A 134 -21.93 0.09 -28.52
CA CYS A 134 -21.01 0.92 -29.30
C CYS A 134 -19.60 0.32 -29.38
N LEU A 135 -19.29 -0.40 -30.47
CA LEU A 135 -17.91 -0.86 -30.75
C LEU A 135 -16.92 0.32 -30.76
N VAL A 136 -17.37 1.51 -31.13
CA VAL A 136 -16.56 2.74 -31.14
C VAL A 136 -16.20 3.17 -29.72
N ALA A 137 -17.15 3.12 -28.78
CA ALA A 137 -16.87 3.38 -27.36
C ALA A 137 -15.89 2.35 -26.77
N ALA A 138 -16.08 1.07 -27.08
CA ALA A 138 -15.16 0.01 -26.63
C ALA A 138 -13.74 0.26 -27.15
N ARG A 139 -13.59 0.60 -28.43
CA ARG A 139 -12.29 0.94 -29.03
C ARG A 139 -11.66 2.17 -28.38
N PHE A 140 -12.43 3.24 -28.19
CA PHE A 140 -11.97 4.43 -27.48
C PHE A 140 -11.47 4.09 -26.06
N THR A 141 -12.25 3.32 -25.30
CA THR A 141 -11.83 2.92 -23.95
C THR A 141 -10.57 2.07 -23.94
N TYR A 142 -10.39 1.21 -24.95
CA TYR A 142 -9.16 0.44 -25.13
C TYR A 142 -7.97 1.38 -25.37
N GLU A 143 -8.08 2.30 -26.34
CA GLU A 143 -6.99 3.22 -26.71
C GLU A 143 -6.61 4.13 -25.54
N VAL A 144 -7.61 4.67 -24.82
CA VAL A 144 -7.41 5.50 -23.63
C VAL A 144 -6.75 4.72 -22.50
N LEU A 145 -7.28 3.55 -22.12
CA LEU A 145 -6.69 2.73 -21.05
C LEU A 145 -5.25 2.37 -21.38
N TRP A 146 -5.00 1.94 -22.61
CA TRP A 146 -3.68 1.55 -23.05
C TRP A 146 -2.70 2.73 -22.99
N HIS A 147 -3.08 3.88 -23.54
CA HIS A 147 -2.20 5.05 -23.58
C HIS A 147 -1.94 5.63 -22.18
N ARG A 148 -2.98 5.73 -21.34
CA ARG A 148 -2.84 6.20 -19.95
C ARG A 148 -2.03 5.25 -19.09
N ALA A 149 -2.22 3.95 -19.27
CA ALA A 149 -1.43 2.96 -18.55
C ALA A 149 0.04 2.94 -19.00
N GLN A 150 0.40 3.55 -20.13
CA GLN A 150 1.80 3.74 -20.54
C GLN A 150 2.40 5.08 -20.08
N GLU A 151 1.60 6.01 -19.53
CA GLU A 151 2.12 7.31 -19.09
C GLU A 151 3.14 7.11 -17.95
N PRO A 152 4.34 7.71 -18.07
CA PRO A 152 5.47 7.44 -17.19
C PRO A 152 5.35 8.08 -15.81
N ASP A 153 4.33 8.89 -15.56
CA ASP A 153 4.18 9.67 -14.33
C ASP A 153 3.21 8.97 -13.36
N PRO A 154 3.70 8.25 -12.34
CA PRO A 154 2.87 7.69 -11.30
C PRO A 154 2.67 8.79 -10.25
N SER A 155 1.82 9.77 -10.53
CA SER A 155 1.29 10.59 -9.43
C SER A 155 0.47 9.65 -8.54
N HIS A 156 1.06 9.25 -7.42
CA HIS A 156 0.48 8.47 -6.32
C HIS A 156 -0.43 7.32 -6.74
N LEU A 157 0.16 6.25 -7.29
CA LEU A 157 -0.55 4.98 -7.36
C LEU A 157 -0.91 4.52 -5.93
N SER A 158 -2.08 3.92 -5.78
CA SER A 158 -2.68 3.48 -4.54
C SER A 158 -3.09 2.01 -4.60
N LYS A 159 -3.54 1.46 -3.47
CA LYS A 159 -4.16 0.13 -3.42
C LYS A 159 -5.28 -0.07 -4.44
N SER A 160 -6.06 0.98 -4.71
CA SER A 160 -7.16 0.92 -5.67
C SER A 160 -6.65 0.74 -7.10
N ASP A 161 -5.51 1.34 -7.43
CA ASP A 161 -4.91 1.24 -8.77
C ASP A 161 -4.42 -0.18 -9.06
N GLY A 162 -3.83 -0.85 -8.07
CA GLY A 162 -3.45 -2.27 -8.20
C GLY A 162 -4.65 -3.16 -8.52
N ARG A 163 -5.79 -2.94 -7.85
CA ARG A 163 -7.05 -3.64 -8.16
C ARG A 163 -7.54 -3.32 -9.57
N ALA A 164 -7.54 -2.04 -9.93
CA ALA A 164 -7.97 -1.57 -11.23
C ALA A 164 -7.13 -2.16 -12.38
N MET A 165 -5.83 -2.39 -12.20
CA MET A 165 -4.97 -3.00 -13.22
C MET A 165 -5.39 -4.43 -13.58
N VAL A 166 -5.78 -5.25 -12.59
CA VAL A 166 -6.27 -6.62 -12.83
C VAL A 166 -7.62 -6.57 -13.54
N LYS A 167 -8.53 -5.70 -13.10
CA LYS A 167 -9.83 -5.50 -13.77
C LYS A 167 -9.64 -4.99 -15.20
N CYS A 168 -8.69 -4.10 -15.44
CA CYS A 168 -8.33 -3.58 -16.74
C CYS A 168 -7.79 -4.69 -17.68
N ALA A 169 -6.87 -5.52 -17.20
CA ALA A 169 -6.38 -6.65 -17.98
C ALA A 169 -7.50 -7.57 -18.47
N ARG A 170 -8.46 -7.85 -17.58
CA ARG A 170 -9.67 -8.62 -17.91
C ARG A 170 -10.58 -7.88 -18.88
N TYR A 171 -10.74 -6.57 -18.66
CA TYR A 171 -11.54 -5.70 -19.51
C TYR A 171 -11.05 -5.74 -20.96
N LEU A 172 -9.75 -5.57 -21.14
CA LEU A 172 -9.09 -5.59 -22.45
C LEU A 172 -8.94 -7.01 -23.01
N ALA A 173 -9.19 -8.04 -22.18
CA ALA A 173 -8.84 -9.44 -22.45
C ALA A 173 -7.38 -9.61 -22.92
N ALA A 174 -6.48 -8.74 -22.44
CA ALA A 174 -5.15 -8.57 -23.00
C ALA A 174 -4.08 -9.03 -22.00
N ARG A 175 -3.48 -10.20 -22.27
CA ARG A 175 -2.33 -10.69 -21.49
C ARG A 175 -1.14 -9.73 -21.58
N SER A 176 -0.94 -9.12 -22.76
CA SER A 176 0.13 -8.14 -22.99
C SER A 176 0.00 -6.94 -22.06
N PHE A 177 -1.22 -6.52 -21.70
CA PHE A 177 -1.41 -5.44 -20.72
C PHE A 177 -0.74 -5.78 -19.38
N LEU A 178 -0.92 -7.01 -18.88
CA LEU A 178 -0.29 -7.42 -17.63
C LEU A 178 1.22 -7.45 -17.75
N SER A 179 1.76 -8.09 -18.79
CA SER A 179 3.21 -8.30 -18.91
C SER A 179 3.99 -7.06 -19.33
N GLU A 180 3.40 -6.17 -20.14
CA GLU A 180 4.09 -5.01 -20.71
C GLU A 180 3.80 -3.74 -19.92
N VAL A 181 2.59 -3.60 -19.36
CA VAL A 181 2.13 -2.34 -18.79
C VAL A 181 2.01 -2.43 -17.27
N ALA A 182 1.24 -3.41 -16.76
CA ALA A 182 1.05 -3.56 -15.32
C ALA A 182 2.37 -3.91 -14.62
N VAL A 183 3.15 -4.86 -15.14
CA VAL A 183 4.50 -5.18 -14.62
C VAL A 183 5.38 -3.94 -14.60
N GLN A 184 5.45 -3.19 -15.71
CA GLN A 184 6.31 -2.02 -15.77
C GLN A 184 5.92 -0.98 -14.71
N LYS A 185 4.63 -0.67 -14.57
CA LYS A 185 4.15 0.27 -13.54
C LYS A 185 4.34 -0.24 -12.11
N LEU A 186 4.00 -1.51 -11.87
CA LEU A 186 4.14 -2.12 -10.53
C LEU A 186 5.61 -2.26 -10.12
N SER A 187 6.51 -2.51 -11.08
CA SER A 187 7.95 -2.54 -10.83
C SER A 187 8.56 -1.18 -10.50
N GLN A 188 7.89 -0.09 -10.87
CA GLN A 188 8.28 1.26 -10.45
C GLN A 188 7.80 1.56 -9.02
N CYS A 189 6.96 0.69 -8.46
CA CYS A 189 6.33 0.86 -7.16
C CYS A 189 6.59 -0.34 -6.24
N TYR A 190 7.75 -1.01 -6.38
CA TYR A 190 8.14 -2.09 -5.48
C TYR A 190 8.14 -1.70 -4.00
N ASP A 191 8.41 -0.41 -3.74
CA ASP A 191 8.51 0.18 -2.42
C ASP A 191 7.12 0.51 -1.82
N ASP A 192 6.04 0.44 -2.62
CA ASP A 192 4.67 0.63 -2.17
C ASP A 192 3.91 -0.71 -2.15
N PRO A 193 3.90 -1.39 -0.99
CA PRO A 193 3.21 -2.67 -0.89
C PRO A 193 1.70 -2.55 -1.12
N GLU A 194 1.08 -1.40 -0.84
CA GLU A 194 -0.37 -1.28 -0.89
C GLU A 194 -0.93 -1.56 -2.28
N ILE A 195 -0.22 -1.11 -3.32
CA ILE A 195 -0.56 -1.33 -4.73
C ILE A 195 -0.43 -2.82 -5.06
N ILE A 196 0.68 -3.45 -4.68
CA ILE A 196 0.92 -4.88 -4.91
C ILE A 196 -0.20 -5.69 -4.24
N PHE A 197 -0.56 -5.40 -2.99
CA PHE A 197 -1.67 -6.10 -2.32
C PHE A 197 -3.04 -5.76 -2.90
N GLY A 198 -3.24 -4.55 -3.42
CA GLY A 198 -4.39 -4.22 -4.25
C GLY A 198 -4.54 -5.19 -5.41
N PHE A 199 -3.47 -5.34 -6.19
CA PHE A 199 -3.38 -6.25 -7.32
C PHE A 199 -3.64 -7.71 -6.91
N LEU A 200 -2.94 -8.21 -5.89
CA LEU A 200 -3.12 -9.57 -5.35
C LEU A 200 -4.55 -9.82 -4.87
N SER A 201 -5.14 -8.85 -4.17
CA SER A 201 -6.49 -8.98 -3.63
C SER A 201 -7.55 -9.08 -4.72
N GLN A 202 -7.38 -8.39 -5.85
CA GLN A 202 -8.30 -8.53 -6.97
C GLN A 202 -8.17 -9.88 -7.65
N ILE A 203 -6.95 -10.40 -7.84
CA ILE A 203 -6.73 -11.74 -8.38
C ILE A 203 -7.46 -12.78 -7.52
N LYS A 204 -7.38 -12.64 -6.19
CA LYS A 204 -8.10 -13.50 -5.23
C LYS A 204 -9.62 -13.41 -5.42
N GLU A 205 -10.18 -12.20 -5.42
CA GLU A 205 -11.63 -11.99 -5.62
C GLU A 205 -12.10 -12.68 -6.91
N ASP A 206 -11.33 -12.54 -7.98
CA ASP A 206 -11.62 -13.14 -9.28
C ASP A 206 -11.63 -14.68 -9.28
N MET A 207 -10.78 -15.29 -8.46
CA MET A 207 -10.78 -16.75 -8.27
C MET A 207 -12.00 -17.24 -7.49
N ILE A 208 -12.35 -16.54 -6.40
CA ILE A 208 -13.52 -16.89 -5.58
C ILE A 208 -14.80 -16.79 -6.43
N GLU A 209 -14.87 -15.79 -7.31
CA GLU A 209 -16.00 -15.61 -8.23
C GLU A 209 -16.02 -16.61 -9.40
N GLY A 210 -15.01 -17.48 -9.53
CA GLY A 210 -14.95 -18.51 -10.56
C GLY A 210 -14.85 -17.92 -11.97
N ILE A 211 -14.15 -16.80 -12.13
CA ILE A 211 -14.13 -16.03 -13.37
C ILE A 211 -13.42 -16.82 -14.48
N ARG A 212 -14.11 -16.96 -15.61
CA ARG A 212 -13.79 -17.90 -16.71
C ARG A 212 -12.62 -17.49 -17.63
N GLN A 213 -11.67 -16.68 -17.16
CA GLN A 213 -10.50 -16.25 -17.94
C GLN A 213 -9.19 -16.79 -17.34
N PRO A 214 -8.98 -18.12 -17.38
CA PRO A 214 -7.84 -18.75 -16.69
C PRO A 214 -6.49 -18.22 -17.18
N THR A 215 -6.38 -17.86 -18.46
CA THR A 215 -5.12 -17.34 -19.03
C THR A 215 -4.70 -15.99 -18.46
N ILE A 216 -5.67 -15.09 -18.20
CA ILE A 216 -5.40 -13.77 -17.62
C ILE A 216 -5.11 -13.91 -16.13
N VAL A 217 -5.88 -14.76 -15.45
CA VAL A 217 -5.66 -15.08 -14.04
C VAL A 217 -4.26 -15.68 -13.85
N ILE A 218 -3.86 -16.67 -14.64
CA ILE A 218 -2.50 -17.26 -14.57
C ILE A 218 -1.42 -16.20 -14.83
N ALA A 219 -1.59 -15.38 -15.88
CA ALA A 219 -0.62 -14.31 -16.15
C ALA A 219 -0.51 -13.31 -14.99
N ALA A 220 -1.65 -12.94 -14.39
CA ALA A 220 -1.67 -12.05 -13.23
C ALA A 220 -0.99 -12.70 -12.02
N HIS A 221 -1.12 -14.02 -11.82
CA HIS A 221 -0.38 -14.76 -10.80
C HIS A 221 1.12 -14.77 -11.04
N THR A 222 1.57 -14.96 -12.29
CA THR A 222 2.99 -14.89 -12.62
C THR A 222 3.56 -13.50 -12.33
N VAL A 223 2.84 -12.44 -12.71
CA VAL A 223 3.21 -11.05 -12.40
C VAL A 223 3.24 -10.83 -10.90
N ALA A 224 2.21 -11.26 -10.19
CA ALA A 224 2.12 -11.17 -8.73
C ALA A 224 3.31 -11.87 -8.03
N ALA A 225 3.66 -13.09 -8.48
CA ALA A 225 4.79 -13.83 -7.94
C ALA A 225 6.11 -13.10 -8.21
N ASP A 226 6.33 -12.64 -9.44
CA ASP A 226 7.51 -11.84 -9.79
C ASP A 226 7.60 -10.56 -8.96
N LEU A 227 6.47 -9.87 -8.74
CA LEU A 227 6.43 -8.67 -7.91
C LEU A 227 6.76 -8.96 -6.45
N LEU A 228 6.22 -10.04 -5.88
CA LEU A 228 6.52 -10.43 -4.50
C LEU A 228 7.97 -10.86 -4.33
N ILE A 229 8.54 -11.54 -5.33
CA ILE A 229 9.96 -11.92 -5.34
C ILE A 229 10.82 -10.65 -5.39
N ASN A 230 10.57 -9.75 -6.33
CA ASN A 230 11.46 -8.60 -6.57
C ASN A 230 11.23 -7.43 -5.60
N ALA A 231 10.08 -7.38 -4.93
CA ALA A 231 9.81 -6.34 -3.94
C ALA A 231 10.71 -6.50 -2.72
N ASN A 232 11.18 -5.37 -2.16
CA ASN A 232 11.99 -5.37 -0.96
C ASN A 232 11.09 -5.57 0.28
N PRO A 233 11.11 -6.75 0.93
CA PRO A 233 10.28 -7.00 2.11
C PRO A 233 10.65 -6.11 3.30
N GLY A 234 11.89 -5.56 3.27
CA GLY A 234 12.40 -4.54 4.18
C GLY A 234 11.52 -3.28 4.24
N GLU A 235 10.91 -2.94 3.10
CA GLU A 235 10.21 -1.68 2.87
C GLU A 235 8.69 -1.80 3.04
N TRP A 236 8.16 -3.00 3.27
CA TRP A 236 6.73 -3.26 3.48
C TRP A 236 6.22 -2.82 4.86
N GLN A 237 6.64 -1.64 5.28
CA GLN A 237 6.34 -1.06 6.56
C GLN A 237 5.10 -0.18 6.44
N SER A 238 4.28 -0.16 7.48
CA SER A 238 3.23 0.85 7.62
C SER A 238 3.91 2.23 7.66
N SER A 239 3.47 3.13 6.78
CA SER A 239 3.95 4.53 6.74
C SER A 239 3.98 5.15 8.15
N PRO A 240 5.10 5.77 8.58
CA PRO A 240 5.28 6.26 9.95
C PRO A 240 4.51 7.55 10.27
N VAL A 241 3.55 7.97 9.44
CA VAL A 241 2.97 9.32 9.48
C VAL A 241 2.08 9.60 10.72
N ILE A 242 1.77 8.65 11.60
CA ILE A 242 0.84 8.89 12.74
C ILE A 242 1.46 8.76 14.14
N GLU A 243 2.79 8.61 14.30
CA GLU A 243 3.37 8.56 15.66
C GLU A 243 3.73 9.93 16.27
N SER A 244 3.87 10.99 15.47
CA SER A 244 4.37 12.30 15.99
C SER A 244 3.30 13.34 16.35
N LEU A 245 2.03 13.14 15.99
CA LEU A 245 0.98 14.16 16.17
C LEU A 245 -0.13 13.81 17.17
N PHE A 246 -0.33 12.55 17.55
CA PHE A 246 -1.45 12.18 18.43
C PHE A 246 -0.99 11.30 19.60
N GLY A 247 -0.93 11.90 20.78
CA GLY A 247 -0.63 11.19 22.03
C GLY A 247 -1.66 10.11 22.36
N LYS A 248 -1.18 8.91 22.70
CA LYS A 248 -1.82 7.86 23.53
C LYS A 248 -3.33 7.59 23.35
N GLY A 249 -3.91 7.86 22.19
CA GLY A 249 -5.16 7.26 21.74
C GLY A 249 -4.82 6.03 20.93
N SER A 250 -5.47 4.89 21.19
CA SER A 250 -5.36 3.69 20.37
C SER A 250 -5.95 3.97 18.99
N VAL A 251 -5.16 4.56 18.11
CA VAL A 251 -5.40 4.47 16.68
C VAL A 251 -5.05 3.04 16.31
N GLU A 252 -6.04 2.26 15.88
CA GLU A 252 -5.77 0.99 15.21
C GLU A 252 -4.93 1.32 13.97
N GLU A 253 -3.60 1.25 14.12
CA GLU A 253 -2.65 1.26 13.02
C GLU A 253 -2.98 0.07 12.14
N ARG A 254 -3.73 0.33 11.08
CA ARG A 254 -3.93 -0.60 9.99
C ARG A 254 -2.62 -0.66 9.23
N SER A 255 -1.77 -1.63 9.55
CA SER A 255 -0.84 -2.11 8.53
C SER A 255 -1.67 -2.45 7.30
N ALA A 256 -1.37 -1.81 6.18
CA ALA A 256 -2.08 -2.05 4.92
C ALA A 256 -1.93 -3.50 4.43
N VAL A 257 -0.88 -4.16 4.93
CA VAL A 257 -0.52 -5.55 4.67
C VAL A 257 -0.68 -6.38 5.93
N LYS A 258 -1.45 -7.47 5.86
CA LYS A 258 -1.54 -8.46 6.92
C LYS A 258 -0.78 -9.73 6.56
N SER A 259 -0.25 -10.41 7.56
CA SER A 259 0.47 -11.67 7.38
C SER A 259 -0.39 -12.75 6.72
N GLU A 260 -1.68 -12.70 7.01
CA GLU A 260 -2.71 -13.58 6.49
C GLU A 260 -2.92 -13.36 4.99
N ASP A 261 -2.84 -12.12 4.51
CA ASP A 261 -3.02 -11.80 3.08
C ASP A 261 -1.89 -12.41 2.24
N ILE A 262 -0.65 -12.32 2.73
CA ILE A 262 0.53 -12.93 2.08
C ILE A 262 0.41 -14.46 2.09
N ALA A 263 0.09 -15.04 3.25
CA ALA A 263 -0.03 -16.47 3.42
C ALA A 263 -1.16 -17.05 2.53
N GLU A 264 -2.31 -16.40 2.52
CA GLU A 264 -3.44 -16.84 1.71
C GLU A 264 -3.12 -16.76 0.21
N PHE A 265 -2.46 -15.68 -0.24
CA PHE A 265 -2.01 -15.59 -1.62
C PHE A 265 -1.08 -16.75 -2.00
N LEU A 266 -0.03 -17.01 -1.21
CA LEU A 266 0.90 -18.11 -1.50
C LEU A 266 0.21 -19.47 -1.49
N SER A 267 -0.77 -19.66 -0.60
CA SER A 267 -1.58 -20.88 -0.57
C SER A 267 -2.34 -21.08 -1.87
N ILE A 268 -3.04 -20.04 -2.34
CA ILE A 268 -3.82 -20.12 -3.57
C ILE A 268 -2.92 -20.24 -4.80
N PHE A 269 -1.79 -19.53 -4.81
CA PHE A 269 -0.80 -19.60 -5.87
C PHE A 269 -0.28 -21.04 -6.06
N LEU A 270 0.11 -21.71 -4.96
CA LEU A 270 0.58 -23.10 -5.01
C LEU A 270 -0.52 -24.11 -5.35
N GLU A 271 -1.75 -23.86 -4.91
CA GLU A 271 -2.90 -24.71 -5.27
C GLU A 271 -3.14 -24.73 -6.79
N HIS A 272 -2.95 -23.57 -7.45
CA HIS A 272 -3.19 -23.42 -8.89
C HIS A 272 -1.95 -23.63 -9.76
N ASN A 273 -0.74 -23.52 -9.19
CA ASN A 273 0.54 -23.61 -9.90
C ASN A 273 1.56 -24.42 -9.07
N PRO A 274 1.28 -25.70 -8.77
CA PRO A 274 2.15 -26.51 -7.91
C PRO A 274 3.57 -26.71 -8.48
N GLU A 275 3.71 -26.69 -9.80
CA GLU A 275 5.00 -26.76 -10.51
C GLU A 275 5.87 -25.51 -10.29
N GLU A 276 5.26 -24.38 -9.92
CA GLU A 276 5.95 -23.10 -9.70
C GLU A 276 6.39 -22.92 -8.23
N TYR A 277 6.50 -24.00 -7.45
CA TYR A 277 7.03 -23.95 -6.08
C TYR A 277 8.41 -23.27 -6.00
N GLY A 278 9.21 -23.34 -7.07
CA GLY A 278 10.49 -22.62 -7.17
C GLY A 278 10.34 -21.10 -6.99
N LEU A 279 9.23 -20.49 -7.40
CA LEU A 279 8.98 -19.06 -7.18
C LEU A 279 8.75 -18.75 -5.70
N VAL A 280 8.09 -19.66 -4.97
CA VAL A 280 7.91 -19.51 -3.53
C VAL A 280 9.24 -19.66 -2.81
N LEU A 281 10.12 -20.56 -3.25
CA LEU A 281 11.49 -20.67 -2.74
C LEU A 281 12.28 -19.38 -2.98
N ASN A 282 12.24 -18.80 -4.18
CA ASN A 282 12.91 -17.53 -4.48
C ASN A 282 12.40 -16.39 -3.57
N PHE A 283 11.09 -16.32 -3.31
CA PHE A 283 10.53 -15.37 -2.36
C PHE A 283 11.08 -15.59 -0.94
N MET A 284 11.19 -16.84 -0.49
CA MET A 284 11.78 -17.16 0.82
C MET A 284 13.26 -16.77 0.90
N GLU A 285 14.03 -16.98 -0.17
CA GLU A 285 15.43 -16.57 -0.25
C GLU A 285 15.56 -15.05 -0.17
N ASN A 286 14.74 -14.29 -0.90
CA ASN A 286 14.73 -12.83 -0.83
C ASN A 286 14.31 -12.32 0.56
N LEU A 287 13.40 -13.01 1.24
CA LEU A 287 13.09 -12.72 2.65
C LEU A 287 14.27 -12.95 3.59
N ILE A 288 15.07 -13.98 3.35
CA ILE A 288 16.29 -14.25 4.12
C ILE A 288 17.30 -13.12 3.88
N GLU A 289 17.48 -12.70 2.62
CA GLU A 289 18.43 -11.65 2.25
C GLU A 289 18.04 -10.28 2.82
N ALA A 290 16.75 -9.94 2.83
CA ALA A 290 16.25 -8.68 3.38
C ALA A 290 16.19 -8.66 4.92
N LEU A 291 16.35 -9.82 5.57
CA LEU A 291 16.21 -9.94 7.02
C LEU A 291 17.11 -9.01 7.85
N PRO A 292 18.38 -8.72 7.49
CA PRO A 292 19.22 -7.78 8.25
C PRO A 292 18.59 -6.38 8.35
N ASP A 293 17.92 -5.93 7.29
CA ASP A 293 17.33 -4.60 7.16
C ASP A 293 15.90 -4.52 7.72
N LEU A 294 15.28 -5.67 8.03
CA LEU A 294 13.97 -5.73 8.65
C LEU A 294 13.96 -5.11 10.04
N GLN A 295 13.09 -4.12 10.21
CA GLN A 295 12.80 -3.55 11.52
C GLN A 295 12.16 -4.59 12.45
N MET A 296 12.53 -4.54 13.74
CA MET A 296 11.99 -5.43 14.77
C MET A 296 10.48 -5.40 14.87
N ARG A 297 9.87 -4.24 14.64
CA ARG A 297 8.41 -4.09 14.66
C ARG A 297 7.75 -4.90 13.53
N SER A 298 8.27 -4.81 12.31
CA SER A 298 7.77 -5.59 11.17
C SER A 298 8.03 -7.09 11.37
N LEU A 299 9.20 -7.45 11.91
CA LEU A 299 9.52 -8.83 12.25
C LEU A 299 8.44 -9.45 13.16
N THR A 300 8.08 -8.80 14.27
CA THR A 300 7.13 -9.38 15.24
C THR A 300 5.67 -9.30 14.81
N SER A 301 5.28 -8.26 14.06
CA SER A 301 3.86 -8.01 13.71
C SER A 301 3.44 -8.58 12.36
N LEU A 302 4.35 -8.77 11.42
CA LEU A 302 4.05 -9.25 10.06
C LEU A 302 4.72 -10.60 9.80
N TRP A 303 6.05 -10.65 9.90
CA TRP A 303 6.81 -11.78 9.37
C TRP A 303 6.74 -13.04 10.24
N ILE A 304 6.83 -12.92 11.57
CA ILE A 304 6.69 -14.09 12.45
C ILE A 304 5.28 -14.71 12.36
N PRO A 305 4.18 -13.93 12.38
CA PRO A 305 2.85 -14.45 12.08
C PRO A 305 2.74 -15.10 10.70
N PHE A 306 3.34 -14.48 9.67
CA PHE A 306 3.39 -15.05 8.32
C PHE A 306 4.10 -16.41 8.30
N LEU A 307 5.27 -16.55 8.94
CA LEU A 307 5.96 -17.84 9.05
C LEU A 307 5.13 -18.89 9.77
N SER A 308 4.38 -18.48 10.79
CA SER A 308 3.45 -19.39 11.47
C SER A 308 2.39 -19.92 10.50
N ALA A 309 1.82 -19.06 9.66
CA ALA A 309 0.86 -19.47 8.63
C ALA A 309 1.51 -20.30 7.52
N LEU A 310 2.74 -19.97 7.13
CA LEU A 310 3.50 -20.67 6.10
C LEU A 310 3.69 -22.16 6.43
N THR A 311 3.88 -22.54 7.70
CA THR A 311 3.96 -23.96 8.08
C THR A 311 2.75 -24.77 7.64
N ARG A 312 1.56 -24.17 7.67
CA ARG A 312 0.30 -24.81 7.25
C ARG A 312 0.26 -24.95 5.73
N ILE A 313 0.70 -23.94 5.00
CA ILE A 313 0.76 -23.96 3.53
C ILE A 313 1.71 -25.06 3.05
N LEU A 314 2.90 -25.15 3.65
CA LEU A 314 3.87 -26.20 3.34
C LEU A 314 3.29 -27.59 3.58
N THR A 315 2.59 -27.77 4.71
CA THR A 315 1.92 -29.04 5.04
C THR A 315 0.84 -29.39 4.01
N SER A 316 -0.06 -28.45 3.71
CA SER A 316 -1.18 -28.66 2.78
C SER A 316 -0.73 -29.03 1.37
N ASN A 317 0.44 -28.54 0.95
CA ASN A 317 1.02 -28.80 -0.36
C ASN A 317 2.05 -29.95 -0.37
N ASN A 318 2.15 -30.73 0.72
CA ASN A 318 3.11 -31.83 0.89
C ASN A 318 4.59 -31.42 0.67
N ILE A 319 4.92 -30.16 0.98
CA ILE A 319 6.27 -29.63 0.87
C ILE A 319 7.05 -30.07 2.12
N PRO A 320 8.21 -30.74 1.98
CA PRO A 320 8.94 -31.27 3.12
C PRO A 320 9.61 -30.15 3.93
N PHE A 321 9.46 -30.19 5.26
CA PHE A 321 10.17 -29.30 6.17
C PHE A 321 11.70 -29.51 6.22
N THR A 322 12.20 -30.54 5.54
CA THR A 322 13.64 -30.78 5.36
C THR A 322 14.22 -30.01 4.17
N ASP A 323 13.42 -29.23 3.45
CA ASP A 323 13.91 -28.34 2.41
C ASP A 323 14.91 -27.33 3.02
N PRO A 324 16.14 -27.22 2.51
CA PRO A 324 17.17 -26.36 3.07
C PRO A 324 16.79 -24.88 3.15
N VAL A 325 16.03 -24.37 2.17
CA VAL A 325 15.60 -22.96 2.14
C VAL A 325 14.58 -22.72 3.25
N CYS A 326 13.61 -23.63 3.41
CA CYS A 326 12.65 -23.57 4.51
C CYS A 326 13.35 -23.61 5.87
N GLN A 327 14.27 -24.56 6.10
CA GLN A 327 15.00 -24.64 7.36
C GLN A 327 15.82 -23.37 7.63
N THR A 328 16.49 -22.84 6.61
CA THR A 328 17.29 -21.61 6.69
C THR A 328 16.42 -20.40 7.02
N LEU A 329 15.26 -20.25 6.37
CA LEU A 329 14.30 -19.18 6.62
C LEU A 329 13.88 -19.15 8.08
N TYR A 330 13.34 -20.26 8.58
CA TYR A 330 12.85 -20.33 9.96
C TYR A 330 13.98 -20.17 10.96
N LEU A 331 15.12 -20.82 10.73
CA LEU A 331 16.26 -20.69 11.62
C LEU A 331 16.72 -19.23 11.73
N THR A 332 16.81 -18.51 10.61
CA THR A 332 17.38 -17.16 10.58
C THR A 332 16.40 -16.16 11.21
N PHE A 333 15.11 -16.21 10.86
CA PHE A 333 14.09 -15.34 11.45
C PHE A 333 13.89 -15.58 12.94
N ILE A 334 13.84 -16.84 13.37
CA ILE A 334 13.66 -17.18 14.79
C ILE A 334 14.92 -16.83 15.58
N SER A 335 16.11 -17.02 15.01
CA SER A 335 17.35 -16.57 15.63
C SER A 335 17.39 -15.06 15.77
N LYS A 336 16.94 -14.29 14.78
CA LYS A 336 16.84 -12.82 14.88
C LYS A 336 15.83 -12.39 15.94
N LEU A 337 14.67 -13.03 16.00
CA LEU A 337 13.69 -12.79 17.07
C LEU A 337 14.28 -13.04 18.46
N VAL A 338 15.02 -14.13 18.64
CA VAL A 338 15.61 -14.48 19.94
C VAL A 338 16.80 -13.57 20.28
N ASN A 339 17.74 -13.39 19.36
CA ASN A 339 19.01 -12.71 19.65
C ASN A 339 18.89 -11.19 19.60
N ASP A 340 18.15 -10.64 18.63
CA ASP A 340 18.07 -9.20 18.42
C ASP A 340 16.87 -8.59 19.17
N PHE A 341 15.68 -9.20 19.03
CA PHE A 341 14.48 -8.66 19.67
C PHE A 341 14.47 -8.93 21.18
N VAL A 342 14.71 -10.16 21.64
CA VAL A 342 14.77 -10.46 23.08
C VAL A 342 16.10 -9.99 23.68
N GLY A 343 17.22 -10.47 23.12
CA GLY A 343 18.58 -10.16 23.58
C GLY A 343 18.92 -10.76 24.94
N HIS A 344 20.17 -10.58 25.38
CA HIS A 344 20.62 -11.11 26.66
C HIS A 344 19.93 -10.43 27.86
N GLU A 345 19.70 -11.22 28.90
CA GLU A 345 19.16 -10.73 30.16
C GLU A 345 20.13 -9.72 30.79
N PRO A 346 19.67 -8.52 31.21
CA PRO A 346 20.51 -7.58 31.92
C PRO A 346 21.01 -8.17 33.25
N PRO A 347 22.25 -7.90 33.68
CA PRO A 347 22.81 -8.50 34.89
C PRO A 347 22.02 -8.13 36.14
N GLU A 348 21.96 -9.05 37.09
CA GLU A 348 21.41 -8.76 38.43
C GLU A 348 22.35 -7.82 39.18
N LEU A 349 21.83 -6.67 39.61
CA LEU A 349 22.56 -5.77 40.49
C LEU A 349 22.37 -6.23 41.94
N SER A 350 23.42 -6.09 42.74
CA SER A 350 23.38 -6.41 44.16
C SER A 350 22.38 -5.53 44.90
N ASP A 351 21.76 -6.09 45.94
CA ASP A 351 20.83 -5.36 46.83
C ASP A 351 21.47 -4.14 47.51
N SER A 352 22.81 -4.13 47.60
CA SER A 352 23.56 -2.98 48.11
C SER A 352 23.42 -1.71 47.25
N LEU A 353 22.94 -1.82 46.00
CA LEU A 353 22.68 -0.70 45.10
C LEU A 353 21.22 -0.25 45.12
N ARG A 354 20.37 -0.87 45.94
CA ARG A 354 18.96 -0.53 46.07
C ARG A 354 18.79 0.94 46.47
N GLY A 355 17.94 1.67 45.76
CA GLY A 355 17.71 3.11 45.97
C GLY A 355 18.62 4.03 45.14
N THR A 356 19.62 3.50 44.43
CA THR A 356 20.45 4.29 43.51
C THR A 356 19.79 4.45 42.13
N LYS A 357 20.12 5.51 41.40
CA LYS A 357 19.65 5.72 40.01
C LYS A 357 19.97 4.52 39.09
N PRO A 358 21.19 3.92 39.11
CA PRO A 358 21.50 2.73 38.31
C PRO A 358 20.61 1.51 38.60
N PHE A 359 20.24 1.28 39.86
CA PHE A 359 19.34 0.18 40.23
C PHE A 359 17.93 0.36 39.66
N SER A 360 17.41 1.58 39.69
CA SER A 360 16.11 1.92 39.09
C SER A 360 16.11 1.75 37.57
N VAL A 361 17.18 2.22 36.89
CA VAL A 361 17.35 2.02 35.44
C VAL A 361 17.42 0.54 35.09
N ASN A 362 18.25 -0.26 35.77
CA ASN A 362 18.36 -1.70 35.51
C ASN A 362 17.04 -2.43 35.76
N THR A 363 16.29 -2.06 36.81
CA THR A 363 14.97 -2.63 37.08
C THR A 363 14.00 -2.39 35.91
N LYS A 364 14.03 -1.18 35.31
CA LYS A 364 13.22 -0.88 34.11
C LYS A 364 13.67 -1.69 32.89
N VAL A 365 14.97 -1.81 32.65
CA VAL A 365 15.51 -2.58 31.52
C VAL A 365 15.17 -4.07 31.67
N ARG A 366 15.33 -4.66 32.85
CA ARG A 366 14.92 -6.06 33.12
C ARG A 366 13.43 -6.30 32.91
N LYS A 367 12.57 -5.36 33.35
CA LYS A 367 11.12 -5.44 33.08
C LYS A 367 10.82 -5.42 31.58
N LEU A 368 11.46 -4.55 30.82
CA LEU A 368 11.29 -4.48 29.36
C LEU A 368 11.80 -5.75 28.67
N TRP A 369 12.95 -6.28 29.09
CA TRP A 369 13.47 -7.55 28.62
C TRP A 369 12.49 -8.69 28.88
N HIS A 370 11.92 -8.78 30.09
CA HIS A 370 10.92 -9.80 30.41
C HIS A 370 9.67 -9.68 29.52
N LYS A 371 9.20 -8.45 29.27
CA LYS A 371 8.10 -8.20 28.33
C LYS A 371 8.40 -8.74 26.93
N ARG A 372 9.56 -8.39 26.35
CA ARG A 372 9.99 -8.86 25.02
C ARG A 372 10.12 -10.38 24.98
N ARG A 373 10.68 -11.00 26.03
CA ARG A 373 10.77 -12.46 26.14
C ARG A 373 9.39 -13.12 26.17
N VAL A 374 8.45 -12.60 26.97
CA VAL A 374 7.08 -13.13 27.05
C VAL A 374 6.38 -13.02 25.69
N GLU A 375 6.54 -11.89 25.00
CA GLU A 375 6.01 -11.66 23.66
C GLU A 375 6.61 -12.62 22.63
N ALA A 376 7.93 -12.77 22.58
CA ALA A 376 8.58 -13.72 21.70
C ALA A 376 8.15 -15.17 21.98
N VAL A 377 7.99 -15.57 23.25
CA VAL A 377 7.47 -16.89 23.60
C VAL A 377 6.01 -17.05 23.14
N ALA A 378 5.18 -16.01 23.25
CA ALA A 378 3.80 -16.06 22.76
C ALA A 378 3.76 -16.25 21.23
N LEU A 379 4.61 -15.53 20.49
CA LEU A 379 4.78 -15.71 19.05
C LEU A 379 5.27 -17.12 18.70
N LEU A 380 6.30 -17.64 19.36
CA LEU A 380 6.79 -19.01 19.10
C LEU A 380 5.76 -20.10 19.42
N LYS A 381 4.84 -19.83 20.35
CA LYS A 381 3.74 -20.74 20.70
C LYS A 381 2.61 -20.73 19.66
N SER A 382 2.54 -19.76 18.74
CA SER A 382 1.53 -19.76 17.68
C SER A 382 1.80 -20.82 16.61
N PHE A 383 3.05 -21.29 16.51
CA PHE A 383 3.46 -22.33 15.57
C PHE A 383 2.97 -23.71 16.01
N ASP A 384 2.77 -24.61 15.04
CA ASP A 384 2.75 -26.03 15.36
C ASP A 384 4.14 -26.44 15.86
N GLN A 385 4.20 -26.91 17.10
CA GLN A 385 5.47 -27.19 17.78
C GLN A 385 6.20 -28.40 17.17
N SER A 386 5.48 -29.34 16.58
CA SER A 386 6.09 -30.50 15.90
C SER A 386 6.75 -30.06 14.59
N HIS A 387 6.09 -29.19 13.82
CA HIS A 387 6.61 -28.64 12.58
C HIS A 387 7.80 -27.72 12.85
N LEU A 388 7.67 -26.82 13.83
CA LEU A 388 8.76 -25.92 14.22
C LEU A 388 9.99 -26.69 14.71
N LYS A 389 9.79 -27.81 15.44
CA LYS A 389 10.88 -28.70 15.82
C LYS A 389 11.55 -29.37 14.62
N SER A 390 10.78 -29.77 13.61
CA SER A 390 11.34 -30.32 12.36
C SER A 390 12.15 -29.28 11.59
N LEU A 391 11.70 -28.02 11.55
CA LEU A 391 12.35 -26.93 10.82
C LEU A 391 13.63 -26.44 11.50
N LEU A 392 13.66 -26.40 12.85
CA LEU A 392 14.81 -25.91 13.62
C LEU A 392 15.79 -27.02 14.06
N GLU A 393 15.39 -28.27 13.92
CA GLU A 393 16.17 -29.46 14.28
C GLU A 393 16.77 -29.36 15.70
N SER A 394 18.09 -29.59 15.82
CA SER A 394 18.85 -29.54 17.07
C SER A 394 18.84 -28.17 17.74
N LYS A 395 18.54 -27.08 17.01
CA LYS A 395 18.51 -25.71 17.53
C LYS A 395 17.17 -25.35 18.18
N TYR A 396 16.15 -26.18 18.02
CA TYR A 396 14.81 -25.95 18.57
C TYR A 396 14.84 -25.66 20.08
N ASP A 397 15.39 -26.57 20.89
CA ASP A 397 15.40 -26.40 22.36
C ASP A 397 16.22 -25.18 22.80
N ILE A 398 17.29 -24.87 22.08
CA ILE A 398 18.17 -23.73 22.38
C ILE A 398 17.41 -22.42 22.17
N LEU A 399 16.76 -22.27 21.01
CA LEU A 399 16.04 -21.06 20.61
C LEU A 399 14.72 -20.91 21.38
N PHE A 400 13.92 -21.97 21.49
CA PHE A 400 12.60 -21.92 22.12
C PHE A 400 12.69 -21.67 23.63
N ARG A 401 13.63 -22.32 24.32
CA ARG A 401 13.78 -22.14 25.78
C ARG A 401 14.52 -20.85 26.13
N MET A 402 15.25 -20.26 25.18
CA MET A 402 16.04 -19.04 25.35
C MET A 402 16.99 -19.08 26.56
N GLN A 403 17.43 -20.28 26.98
CA GLN A 403 18.24 -20.44 28.20
C GLN A 403 19.61 -19.78 28.06
N HIS A 404 20.13 -19.73 26.84
CA HIS A 404 21.40 -19.07 26.51
C HIS A 404 21.34 -17.54 26.66
N LEU A 405 20.15 -16.94 26.73
CA LEU A 405 19.98 -15.51 26.99
C LEU A 405 20.06 -15.16 28.48
N ILE A 406 19.88 -16.15 29.37
CA ILE A 406 19.95 -15.96 30.82
C ILE A 406 21.41 -15.97 31.23
N VAL A 407 21.93 -14.79 31.62
CA VAL A 407 23.30 -14.67 32.12
C VAL A 407 23.42 -15.50 33.40
N ALA A 408 24.29 -16.51 33.39
CA ALA A 408 24.66 -17.23 34.59
C ALA A 408 25.15 -16.22 35.65
N LYS A 409 24.66 -16.37 36.88
CA LYS A 409 24.93 -15.49 38.02
C LYS A 409 26.40 -15.02 38.00
N PRO A 410 26.69 -13.70 37.97
CA PRO A 410 28.08 -13.24 37.89
C PRO A 410 28.87 -13.84 39.05
N PRO A 411 30.13 -14.28 38.82
CA PRO A 411 30.96 -14.80 39.89
C PRO A 411 31.05 -13.76 41.01
N PRO A 412 31.00 -14.18 42.28
CA PRO A 412 30.89 -13.27 43.42
C PRO A 412 31.96 -12.17 43.36
N LEU A 413 31.51 -10.93 43.59
CA LEU A 413 32.27 -9.66 43.53
C LEU A 413 33.61 -9.65 44.30
N GLN A 414 33.88 -10.64 45.15
CA GLN A 414 35.15 -10.80 45.85
C GLN A 414 36.38 -10.92 44.94
N LYS A 415 36.23 -11.27 43.65
CA LYS A 415 37.36 -11.31 42.70
C LYS A 415 37.54 -10.05 41.85
N GLN A 416 36.57 -9.13 41.77
CA GLN A 416 36.70 -7.91 40.95
C GLN A 416 37.23 -6.69 41.72
N LEU A 417 37.11 -6.64 43.06
CA LEU A 417 37.74 -5.57 43.85
C LEU A 417 39.26 -5.75 44.09
N LYS A 418 39.85 -6.90 43.77
CA LYS A 418 41.30 -7.14 43.92
C LYS A 418 42.16 -6.68 42.72
N LYS A 419 41.57 -6.09 41.68
CA LYS A 419 42.28 -5.59 40.48
C LYS A 419 42.08 -4.08 40.24
N LEU A 420 42.15 -3.29 41.30
CA LEU A 420 42.39 -1.85 41.20
C LEU A 420 43.82 -1.55 41.72
N PRO A 421 44.78 -1.20 40.86
CA PRO A 421 46.09 -0.73 41.31
C PRO A 421 46.02 0.74 41.74
N GLY A 422 46.45 1.03 42.96
CA GLY A 422 47.11 2.29 43.32
C GLY A 422 46.23 3.46 43.76
N ALA A 423 45.81 3.46 45.02
CA ALA A 423 45.63 4.68 45.77
C ALA A 423 46.99 5.12 46.35
N ALA A 424 47.47 6.31 45.99
CA ALA A 424 48.49 7.05 46.70
C ALA A 424 47.91 8.41 47.15
N ASN A 425 48.38 8.86 48.30
CA ASN A 425 47.66 9.68 49.29
C ASN A 425 47.71 11.21 49.04
N PRO A 426 46.97 12.00 49.83
CA PRO A 426 46.68 13.41 49.58
C PRO A 426 47.61 14.37 50.33
N SER A 427 47.74 15.62 49.86
CA SER A 427 48.07 16.75 50.73
C SER A 427 47.52 18.08 50.21
N SER A 428 46.93 18.80 51.16
CA SER A 428 46.30 20.12 51.17
C SER A 428 47.00 21.27 50.44
N THR A 429 46.23 22.18 49.84
CA THR A 429 45.98 23.56 50.36
C THR A 429 45.07 24.36 49.42
N SER A 430 44.00 24.96 49.97
CA SER A 430 43.16 25.99 49.34
C SER A 430 43.74 27.40 49.63
N PRO A 431 43.09 28.54 49.30
CA PRO A 431 42.18 28.88 48.20
C PRO A 431 42.60 30.21 47.48
N ARG A 432 42.03 30.54 46.32
CA ARG A 432 41.94 31.96 45.91
C ARG A 432 40.68 32.34 45.12
N ARG A 433 40.08 33.41 45.64
CA ARG A 433 38.92 34.18 45.16
C ARG A 433 39.06 34.70 43.72
N GLY A 434 37.93 34.87 43.05
CA GLY A 434 37.77 35.77 41.90
C GLY A 434 36.46 35.44 41.16
N ALA A 435 35.33 36.02 41.55
CA ALA A 435 34.81 37.31 41.09
C ALA A 435 33.71 37.14 40.02
N LYS A 436 32.52 37.62 40.41
CA LYS A 436 31.31 37.80 39.62
C LYS A 436 31.58 38.58 38.33
N ARG A 437 30.90 38.23 37.23
CA ARG A 437 30.31 39.24 36.34
C ARG A 437 29.11 38.69 35.56
N LYS A 438 27.97 39.33 35.81
CA LYS A 438 26.76 39.35 34.98
C LYS A 438 27.01 40.29 33.78
N ALA A 439 26.52 39.92 32.60
CA ALA A 439 26.00 40.80 31.55
C ALA A 439 25.11 39.92 30.65
N LYS A 440 23.79 40.08 30.55
CA LYS A 440 22.92 41.17 30.08
C LYS A 440 22.55 40.96 28.58
N LYS A 441 21.24 40.83 28.39
CA LYS A 441 20.42 40.83 27.17
C LYS A 441 20.86 41.81 26.07
N MET A 442 20.48 41.43 24.83
CA MET A 442 20.04 42.17 23.61
C MET A 442 20.76 41.55 22.40
N ASN A 443 20.12 41.07 21.34
CA ASN A 443 18.79 41.30 20.78
C ASN A 443 17.98 40.01 20.57
#